data_AF-A0A8S3TLI7-F1
#
_entry.id   AF-A0A8S3TLI7-F1
#
_cell.length_a   1.000
_cell.length_b   1.000
_cell.length_c   1.000
_cell.angle_alpha   90.00
_cell.angle_beta   90.00
_cell.angle_gamma   90.00
#
_symmetry.space_group_name_H-M   'P 1'
#
loop_
_entity.id
_entity.type
_entity.pdbx_description
1 polymer ?
#
loop_
_entity_poly.entity_id
_entity_poly.type
_entity_poly.pdbx_seq_one_letter_code
_entity_poly.pdbx_strand_id
1 'polypeptide(L)'
;MKFFLLFYFKNSKEIDKEELWSLPGKFKWADQSKDIYIDALLEEKSVEDILSLNKLIDDNNFNDIDFLVNKTNEIYLEAAKKSVSFKANLKKSIMQRHTKKAKPKKVWMSNDCLLLRKEVRSLGNRLAKAPNNNALRLTYCNCKREYNKLKNKLKKDFFHSLIKQINEINPKNTKEFWGSINNYKKKNNNCEPAISAKEWEIHYKNLLASSNNDKTDTNQNIENKNQNFSNTSLNVPITCKEIKDCIKKLKKGKSGGPDLIINEFLKVGSNTLVLLLTKLFNKILNSEKFPKNLEHFSIDINL
;
A
#
# COMPACT_ATOMS: atom_id res chain seq x y z
N MET A 1 21.69 -31.29 21.18
CA MET A 1 20.89 -30.19 20.62
C MET A 1 21.67 -29.14 19.79
N LYS A 2 22.99 -28.94 19.95
CA LYS A 2 23.76 -27.98 19.12
C LYS A 2 24.28 -28.53 17.78
N PHE A 3 24.29 -29.85 17.59
CA PHE A 3 24.78 -30.48 16.35
C PHE A 3 23.70 -30.77 15.30
N PHE A 4 22.41 -30.78 15.67
CA PHE A 4 21.31 -31.02 14.72
C PHE A 4 20.93 -29.78 13.89
N LEU A 5 21.23 -28.57 14.37
CA LEU A 5 20.95 -27.31 13.65
C LEU A 5 21.97 -27.01 12.54
N LEU A 6 23.18 -27.57 12.61
CA LEU A 6 24.21 -27.35 11.59
C LEU A 6 24.01 -28.21 10.33
N PHE A 7 23.33 -29.35 10.45
CA PHE A 7 23.07 -30.23 9.31
C PHE A 7 21.88 -29.74 8.45
N TYR A 8 20.90 -29.08 9.06
CA TYR A 8 19.76 -28.49 8.33
C TYR A 8 20.13 -27.24 7.52
N PHE A 9 21.29 -26.62 7.80
CA PHE A 9 21.79 -25.45 7.06
C PHE A 9 22.62 -25.80 5.82
N LYS A 10 22.95 -27.08 5.60
CA LYS A 10 23.83 -27.50 4.48
C LYS A 10 23.10 -28.07 3.27
N ASN A 11 21.78 -28.26 3.39
CA ASN A 11 20.91 -28.69 2.28
C ASN A 11 19.90 -27.59 1.91
N SER A 12 20.33 -26.33 1.91
CA SER A 12 19.69 -25.30 1.08
C SER A 12 19.99 -25.63 -0.39
N LYS A 13 19.35 -26.69 -0.89
CA LYS A 13 19.21 -26.92 -2.32
C LYS A 13 18.60 -25.66 -2.91
N GLU A 14 19.22 -25.24 -3.99
CA GLU A 14 18.83 -24.16 -4.88
C GLU A 14 17.35 -23.86 -4.77
N ILE A 15 17.04 -22.74 -4.11
CA ILE A 15 15.73 -22.13 -4.21
C ILE A 15 15.68 -21.66 -5.65
N ASP A 16 15.00 -22.42 -6.49
CA ASP A 16 14.55 -21.95 -7.78
C ASP A 16 13.95 -20.57 -7.54
N LYS A 17 14.62 -19.56 -8.12
CA LYS A 17 14.10 -18.19 -8.20
C LYS A 17 12.93 -18.24 -9.18
N GLU A 18 11.85 -18.92 -8.81
CA GLU A 18 10.56 -18.68 -9.41
C GLU A 18 10.36 -17.16 -9.35
N GLU A 19 10.17 -16.59 -10.53
CA GLU A 19 10.21 -15.16 -10.80
C GLU A 19 9.26 -14.41 -9.88
N LEU A 20 9.78 -13.94 -8.74
CA LEU A 20 9.09 -12.97 -7.91
C LEU A 20 8.99 -11.69 -8.73
N TRP A 21 7.82 -11.49 -9.35
CA TRP A 21 7.51 -10.31 -10.13
C TRP A 21 7.80 -9.06 -9.28
N SER A 22 8.56 -8.13 -9.85
CA SER A 22 8.84 -6.87 -9.17
C SER A 22 7.53 -6.11 -9.02
N LEU A 23 7.15 -5.75 -7.79
CA LEU A 23 5.99 -4.89 -7.54
C LEU A 23 6.11 -3.61 -8.38
N PRO A 24 5.13 -3.31 -9.24
CA PRO A 24 5.19 -2.14 -10.09
C PRO A 24 5.18 -0.84 -9.26
N GLY A 25 5.66 0.25 -9.86
CA GLY A 25 5.61 1.57 -9.23
C GLY A 25 4.17 2.01 -8.94
N LYS A 26 3.99 3.04 -8.12
CA LYS A 26 2.65 3.53 -7.76
C LYS A 26 2.46 5.01 -8.04
N PHE A 27 1.30 5.35 -8.59
CA PHE A 27 0.83 6.72 -8.69
C PHE A 27 0.47 7.28 -7.31
N LYS A 28 0.68 8.58 -7.13
CA LYS A 28 0.29 9.29 -5.92
C LYS A 28 -0.65 10.43 -6.25
N TRP A 29 -1.93 10.18 -6.11
CA TRP A 29 -2.95 11.20 -6.29
C TRP A 29 -2.81 12.34 -5.26
N ALA A 30 -2.88 13.57 -5.76
CA ALA A 30 -3.02 14.79 -4.98
C ALA A 30 -4.26 15.55 -5.47
N ASP A 31 -4.94 16.31 -4.61
CA ASP A 31 -6.16 17.01 -5.03
C ASP A 31 -5.91 18.03 -6.16
N GLN A 32 -4.71 18.62 -6.21
CA GLN A 32 -4.24 19.50 -7.29
C GLN A 32 -4.08 18.78 -8.64
N SER A 33 -3.93 17.45 -8.64
CA SER A 33 -3.79 16.66 -9.86
C SER A 33 -5.11 16.48 -10.60
N LYS A 34 -6.25 16.84 -10.00
CA LYS A 34 -7.58 16.64 -10.58
C LYS A 34 -7.72 17.39 -11.91
N ASP A 35 -7.45 18.69 -11.89
CA ASP A 35 -7.70 19.54 -13.06
C ASP A 35 -6.70 19.22 -14.18
N ILE A 36 -5.42 19.02 -13.81
CA ILE A 36 -4.35 18.58 -14.73
C ILE A 36 -4.70 17.24 -15.41
N TYR A 37 -5.31 16.31 -14.68
CA TYR A 37 -5.74 15.02 -15.24
C TYR A 37 -6.92 15.16 -16.20
N ILE A 38 -7.87 16.04 -15.90
CA ILE A 38 -8.99 16.35 -16.80
C ILE A 38 -8.45 16.98 -18.09
N ASP A 39 -7.56 17.96 -17.97
CA ASP A 39 -6.95 18.64 -19.12
C ASP A 39 -6.18 17.64 -19.99
N ALA A 40 -5.44 16.71 -19.37
CA ALA A 40 -4.72 15.64 -20.09
C ALA A 40 -5.67 14.68 -20.83
N LEU A 41 -6.88 14.43 -20.31
CA LEU A 41 -7.88 13.60 -21.01
C LEU A 41 -8.58 14.34 -22.16
N LEU A 42 -8.62 15.68 -22.10
CA LEU A 42 -9.22 16.54 -23.13
C LEU A 42 -8.20 16.98 -24.20
N GLU A 43 -6.94 16.59 -24.06
CA GLU A 43 -5.91 16.82 -25.06
C GLU A 43 -6.26 16.13 -26.39
N GLU A 44 -5.98 16.79 -27.51
CA GLU A 44 -6.38 16.34 -28.86
C GLU A 44 -6.02 14.87 -29.13
N LYS A 45 -4.80 14.46 -28.76
CA LYS A 45 -4.35 13.08 -28.91
C LYS A 45 -5.22 12.09 -28.14
N SER A 46 -5.53 12.38 -26.88
CA SER A 46 -6.33 11.49 -26.03
C SER A 46 -7.78 11.42 -26.50
N VAL A 47 -8.33 12.52 -27.01
CA VAL A 47 -9.67 12.53 -27.60
C VAL A 47 -9.71 11.68 -28.88
N GLU A 48 -8.69 11.76 -29.75
CA GLU A 48 -8.59 10.92 -30.94
C GLU A 48 -8.46 9.43 -30.58
N ASP A 49 -7.66 9.10 -29.56
CA ASP A 49 -7.53 7.73 -29.04
C ASP A 49 -8.88 7.21 -28.50
N ILE A 50 -9.67 8.05 -27.82
CA ILE A 50 -11.01 7.70 -27.33
C ILE A 50 -11.99 7.50 -28.50
N LEU A 51 -11.96 8.38 -29.51
CA LEU A 51 -12.85 8.29 -30.67
C LEU A 51 -12.56 7.07 -31.54
N SER A 52 -11.28 6.82 -31.82
CA SER A 52 -10.84 5.63 -32.57
C SER A 52 -11.22 4.34 -31.84
N LEU A 53 -11.02 4.27 -30.52
CA LEU A 53 -11.42 3.12 -29.73
C LEU A 53 -12.94 2.93 -29.68
N ASN A 54 -13.73 4.01 -29.58
CA ASN A 54 -15.19 3.91 -29.66
C ASN A 54 -15.66 3.31 -31.00
N LYS A 55 -15.05 3.71 -32.13
CA LYS A 55 -15.35 3.14 -33.45
C LYS A 55 -15.02 1.64 -33.50
N LEU A 56 -13.88 1.24 -32.94
CA LEU A 56 -13.46 -0.16 -32.84
C LEU A 56 -14.42 -1.01 -31.98
N ILE A 57 -14.93 -0.47 -30.88
CA ILE A 57 -15.90 -1.19 -30.02
C ILE A 57 -17.23 -1.39 -30.75
N ASP A 58 -17.67 -0.38 -31.51
CA ASP A 58 -18.90 -0.43 -32.30
C ASP A 58 -18.79 -1.36 -33.52
N ASP A 59 -17.58 -1.75 -33.94
CA ASP A 59 -17.36 -2.73 -35.01
C ASP A 59 -17.71 -4.15 -34.53
N ASN A 60 -18.77 -4.73 -35.10
CA ASN A 60 -19.24 -6.07 -34.78
C ASN A 60 -18.24 -7.17 -35.18
N ASN A 61 -17.33 -6.90 -36.12
CA ASN A 61 -16.32 -7.86 -36.55
C ASN A 61 -15.12 -7.91 -35.61
N PHE A 62 -14.91 -6.86 -34.80
CA PHE A 62 -13.82 -6.80 -33.84
C PHE A 62 -14.24 -7.40 -32.49
N ASN A 63 -13.63 -8.53 -32.12
CA ASN A 63 -13.97 -9.31 -30.92
C ASN A 63 -12.78 -9.57 -29.99
N ASP A 64 -11.64 -8.88 -30.19
CA ASP A 64 -10.48 -8.98 -29.29
C ASP A 64 -10.69 -8.09 -28.05
N ILE A 65 -11.32 -8.66 -27.03
CA ILE A 65 -11.63 -7.97 -25.77
C ILE A 65 -10.37 -7.55 -25.01
N ASP A 66 -9.33 -8.39 -25.00
CA ASP A 66 -8.07 -8.08 -24.31
C ASP A 66 -7.42 -6.83 -24.90
N PHE A 67 -7.42 -6.70 -26.24
CA PHE A 67 -6.93 -5.51 -26.92
C PHE A 67 -7.71 -4.25 -26.52
N LEU A 68 -9.05 -4.32 -26.49
CA LEU A 68 -9.90 -3.18 -26.11
C LEU A 68 -9.65 -2.74 -24.66
N VAL A 69 -9.52 -3.70 -23.74
CA VAL A 69 -9.23 -3.43 -22.33
C VAL A 69 -7.86 -2.81 -22.17
N ASN A 70 -6.84 -3.34 -22.84
CA ASN A 70 -5.48 -2.79 -22.79
C ASN A 70 -5.42 -1.36 -23.34
N LYS A 71 -6.07 -1.09 -24.48
CA LYS A 71 -6.17 0.27 -25.03
C LYS A 71 -6.90 1.23 -24.10
N THR A 72 -7.98 0.78 -23.47
CA THR A 72 -8.68 1.57 -22.46
C THR A 72 -7.76 1.92 -21.30
N ASN A 73 -6.99 0.94 -20.81
CA ASN A 73 -6.03 1.15 -19.72
C ASN A 73 -4.90 2.11 -20.12
N GLU A 74 -4.39 2.01 -21.35
CA GLU A 74 -3.39 2.93 -21.89
C GLU A 74 -3.87 4.38 -21.85
N ILE A 75 -5.12 4.67 -22.23
CA ILE A 75 -5.70 6.02 -22.16
C ILE A 75 -5.68 6.55 -20.72
N TYR A 76 -6.11 5.74 -19.75
CA TYR A 76 -6.06 6.12 -18.33
C TYR A 76 -4.63 6.40 -17.86
N LEU A 77 -3.68 5.55 -18.25
CA LEU A 77 -2.29 5.60 -17.80
C LEU A 77 -1.50 6.75 -18.44
N GLU A 78 -1.71 7.06 -19.71
CA GLU A 78 -1.06 8.18 -20.39
C GLU A 78 -1.51 9.51 -19.78
N ALA A 79 -2.81 9.70 -19.55
CA ALA A 79 -3.31 10.87 -18.84
C ALA A 79 -2.78 10.94 -17.39
N ALA A 80 -2.65 9.79 -16.71
CA ALA A 80 -2.12 9.73 -15.35
C ALA A 80 -0.63 10.09 -15.29
N LYS A 81 0.19 9.62 -16.24
CA LYS A 81 1.63 9.94 -16.33
C LYS A 81 1.88 11.44 -16.51
N LYS A 82 1.00 12.13 -17.25
CA LYS A 82 1.10 13.58 -17.48
C LYS A 82 0.68 14.42 -16.26
N SER A 83 -0.21 13.90 -15.42
CA SER A 83 -0.88 14.68 -14.36
C SER A 83 -0.43 14.35 -12.94
N VAL A 84 0.12 13.15 -12.71
CA VAL A 84 0.36 12.63 -11.36
C VAL A 84 1.80 12.14 -11.20
N SER A 85 2.39 12.44 -10.04
CA SER A 85 3.71 11.91 -9.70
C SER A 85 3.70 10.38 -9.61
N PHE A 86 4.57 9.75 -10.40
CA PHE A 86 4.79 8.31 -10.38
C PHE A 86 5.98 7.96 -9.48
N LYS A 87 5.75 7.15 -8.45
CA LYS A 87 6.82 6.65 -7.59
C LYS A 87 7.23 5.26 -8.06
N ALA A 88 8.24 5.21 -8.92
CA ALA A 88 8.88 3.96 -9.30
C ALA A 88 9.50 3.26 -8.07
N ASN A 89 9.38 1.93 -7.99
CA ASN A 89 10.13 1.10 -7.06
C ASN A 89 11.58 0.95 -7.56
N LEU A 90 12.28 2.07 -7.75
CA LEU A 90 13.71 2.04 -8.00
C LEU A 90 14.37 1.52 -6.72
N LYS A 91 15.13 0.42 -6.82
CA LYS A 91 16.11 0.03 -5.79
C LYS A 91 16.87 1.31 -5.48
N LYS A 92 16.75 1.83 -4.26
CA LYS A 92 17.38 3.10 -3.87
C LYS A 92 18.84 3.00 -4.24
N SER A 93 19.26 3.69 -5.31
CA SER A 93 20.66 4.00 -5.48
C SER A 93 21.07 4.74 -4.21
N ILE A 94 22.21 4.36 -3.65
CA ILE A 94 22.78 4.96 -2.46
C ILE A 94 23.23 6.37 -2.87
N MET A 95 22.28 7.28 -3.03
CA MET A 95 22.57 8.65 -3.41
C MET A 95 23.14 9.33 -2.16
N GLN A 96 24.42 9.71 -2.27
CA GLN A 96 25.17 10.36 -1.21
C GLN A 96 24.40 11.62 -0.77
N ARG A 97 23.82 11.56 0.43
CA ARG A 97 23.09 12.70 1.00
C ARG A 97 24.12 13.76 1.37
N HIS A 98 24.11 14.89 0.68
CA HIS A 98 24.73 16.12 1.17
C HIS A 98 24.31 16.36 2.62
N THR A 99 25.30 16.62 3.47
CA THR A 99 25.23 16.66 4.92
C THR A 99 24.48 17.89 5.42
N LYS A 100 23.14 17.88 5.28
CA LYS A 100 22.29 18.77 6.09
C LYS A 100 22.58 18.45 7.57
N LYS A 101 22.88 19.49 8.38
CA LYS A 101 23.16 19.37 9.82
C LYS A 101 22.17 18.37 10.44
N ALA A 102 22.70 17.26 10.95
CA ALA A 102 21.88 16.16 11.43
C ALA A 102 20.95 16.67 12.54
N LYS A 103 19.64 16.70 12.27
CA LYS A 103 18.64 16.93 13.30
C LYS A 103 18.89 15.95 14.45
N PRO A 104 18.66 16.34 15.71
CA PRO A 104 18.89 15.45 16.85
C PRO A 104 18.18 14.12 16.60
N LYS A 105 18.90 13.00 16.78
CA LYS A 105 18.40 11.63 16.51
C LYS A 105 17.13 11.27 17.29
N LYS A 106 16.74 12.09 18.27
CA LYS A 106 15.52 11.95 19.08
C LYS A 106 14.81 13.30 19.17
N VAL A 107 13.52 13.29 18.86
CA VAL A 107 12.67 14.50 18.77
C VAL A 107 12.54 15.24 20.11
N TRP A 108 12.55 14.52 21.23
CA TRP A 108 12.37 15.07 22.58
C TRP A 108 13.65 15.64 23.24
N MET A 109 14.81 15.54 22.58
CA MET A 109 16.09 15.88 23.21
C MET A 109 16.44 17.36 23.00
N SER A 110 16.31 18.16 24.05
CA SER A 110 16.69 19.59 24.07
C SER A 110 18.20 19.80 23.88
N ASN A 111 18.59 21.00 23.46
CA ASN A 111 19.99 21.43 23.34
C ASN A 111 20.73 21.33 24.68
N ASP A 112 20.08 21.68 25.80
CA ASP A 112 20.70 21.60 27.13
C ASP A 112 21.02 20.15 27.52
N CYS A 113 20.15 19.21 27.13
CA CYS A 113 20.38 17.78 27.33
C CYS A 113 21.56 17.27 26.48
N LEU A 114 21.78 17.86 25.29
CA LEU A 114 22.95 17.58 24.45
C LEU A 114 24.24 18.16 25.04
N LEU A 115 24.19 19.38 25.58
CA LEU A 115 25.32 20.04 26.24
C LEU A 115 25.76 19.24 27.47
N LEU A 116 24.83 18.90 28.36
CA LEU A 116 25.10 18.04 29.53
C LEU A 116 25.65 16.67 29.11
N ARG A 117 25.14 16.07 28.03
CA ARG A 117 25.70 14.81 27.51
C ARG A 117 27.16 14.96 27.08
N LYS A 118 27.52 16.06 26.43
CA LYS A 118 28.91 16.35 26.03
C LYS A 118 29.79 16.53 27.25
N GLU A 119 29.30 17.24 28.26
CA GLU A 119 30.01 17.49 29.51
C GLU A 119 30.26 16.19 30.29
N VAL A 120 29.24 15.35 30.47
CA VAL A 120 29.39 14.01 31.09
C VAL A 120 30.45 13.18 30.36
N ARG A 121 30.49 13.25 29.02
CA ARG A 121 31.50 12.53 28.22
C ARG A 121 32.89 13.11 28.43
N SER A 122 33.03 14.43 28.45
CA SER A 122 34.30 15.12 28.71
C SER A 122 34.85 14.78 30.09
N LEU A 123 34.02 14.88 31.13
CA LEU A 123 34.37 14.51 32.51
C LEU A 123 34.72 13.03 32.63
N GLY A 124 33.97 12.14 31.96
CA GLY A 124 34.27 10.71 31.91
C GLY A 124 35.65 10.42 31.28
N ASN A 125 35.98 11.09 30.18
CA ASN A 125 37.29 10.96 29.54
C ASN A 125 38.43 11.48 30.44
N ARG A 126 38.20 12.57 31.17
CA ARG A 126 39.18 13.11 32.14
C ARG A 126 39.37 12.15 33.32
N LEU A 127 38.29 11.58 33.84
CA LEU A 127 38.32 10.61 34.93
C LEU A 127 39.05 9.32 34.53
N ALA A 128 38.92 8.88 33.27
CA ALA A 128 39.66 7.74 32.75
C ALA A 128 41.19 7.96 32.75
N LYS A 129 41.65 9.22 32.61
CA LYS A 129 43.08 9.58 32.68
C LYS A 129 43.58 9.79 34.10
N ALA A 130 42.71 10.19 35.03
CA ALA A 130 43.05 10.49 36.42
C ALA A 130 42.04 9.84 37.38
N PRO A 131 42.12 8.50 37.57
CA PRO A 131 41.12 7.74 38.32
C PRO A 131 41.08 8.07 39.82
N ASN A 132 42.20 8.51 40.39
CA ASN A 132 42.33 8.78 41.84
C ASN A 132 41.90 10.20 42.24
N ASN A 133 41.46 11.03 41.30
CA ASN A 133 41.01 12.40 41.61
C ASN A 133 39.55 12.39 42.14
N ASN A 134 39.40 12.48 43.46
CA ASN A 134 38.09 12.41 44.11
C ASN A 134 37.15 13.59 43.76
N ALA A 135 37.69 14.80 43.62
CA ALA A 135 36.91 15.98 43.21
C ALA A 135 36.34 15.82 41.79
N LEU A 136 37.15 15.28 40.86
CA LEU A 136 36.71 14.98 39.50
C LEU A 136 35.64 13.88 39.47
N ARG A 137 35.74 12.89 40.36
CA ARG A 137 34.72 11.83 40.50
C ARG A 137 33.38 12.41 40.97
N LEU A 138 33.40 13.31 41.96
CA LEU A 138 32.20 13.95 42.49
C LEU A 138 31.50 14.82 41.42
N THR A 139 32.27 15.64 40.70
CA THR A 139 31.74 16.48 39.61
C THR A 139 31.14 15.64 38.49
N TYR A 140 31.79 14.55 38.07
CA TYR A 140 31.24 13.60 37.09
C TYR A 140 29.91 13.00 37.57
N CYS A 141 29.85 12.52 38.82
CA CYS A 141 28.65 11.91 39.39
C CYS A 141 27.47 12.90 39.41
N ASN A 142 27.71 14.14 39.83
CA ASN A 142 26.68 15.19 39.86
C ASN A 142 26.21 15.56 38.45
N CYS A 143 27.14 15.81 37.51
CA CYS A 143 26.80 16.12 36.11
C CYS A 143 26.01 14.97 35.46
N LYS A 144 26.38 13.71 35.73
CA LYS A 144 25.66 12.52 35.25
C LYS A 144 24.26 12.40 35.83
N ARG A 145 24.08 12.73 37.13
CA ARG A 145 22.78 12.76 37.79
C ARG A 145 21.87 13.81 37.15
N GLU A 146 22.36 15.02 36.96
CA GLU A 146 21.61 16.11 36.32
C GLU A 146 21.23 15.77 34.87
N TYR A 147 22.16 15.22 34.10
CA TYR A 147 21.86 14.73 32.75
C TYR A 147 20.75 13.67 32.75
N ASN A 148 20.81 12.67 33.64
CA ASN A 148 19.78 11.64 33.71
C ASN A 148 18.42 12.20 34.14
N LYS A 149 18.40 13.12 35.10
CA LYS A 149 17.20 13.81 35.57
C LYS A 149 16.53 14.58 34.43
N LEU A 150 17.29 15.43 33.73
CA LEU A 150 16.79 16.21 32.60
C LEU A 150 16.32 15.32 31.45
N LYS A 151 17.11 14.29 31.09
CA LYS A 151 16.77 13.32 30.06
C LYS A 151 15.45 12.61 30.37
N ASN A 152 15.25 12.17 31.61
CA ASN A 152 14.04 11.47 32.01
C ASN A 152 12.83 12.41 32.03
N LYS A 153 13.00 13.65 32.51
CA LYS A 153 11.97 14.70 32.47
C LYS A 153 11.52 14.97 31.04
N LEU A 154 12.43 15.34 30.16
CA LEU A 154 12.13 15.63 28.74
C LEU A 154 11.47 14.46 28.02
N LYS A 155 11.92 13.23 28.31
CA LYS A 155 11.30 12.03 27.77
C LYS A 155 9.86 11.88 28.25
N LYS A 156 9.62 12.04 29.56
CA LYS A 156 8.29 11.92 30.17
C LYS A 156 7.34 12.98 29.62
N ASP A 157 7.77 14.24 29.62
CA ASP A 157 6.98 15.37 29.16
C ASP A 157 6.54 15.20 27.70
N PHE A 158 7.46 14.74 26.85
CA PHE A 158 7.16 14.45 25.44
C PHE A 158 6.16 13.30 25.24
N PHE A 159 6.31 12.18 25.96
CA PHE A 159 5.34 11.09 25.84
C PHE A 159 3.99 11.48 26.42
N HIS A 160 3.97 12.29 27.48
CA HIS A 160 2.74 12.82 28.05
C HIS A 160 2.02 13.75 27.06
N SER A 161 2.74 14.68 26.41
CA SER A 161 2.15 15.53 25.38
C SER A 161 1.65 14.72 24.19
N LEU A 162 2.36 13.66 23.81
CA LEU A 162 1.95 12.77 22.72
C LEU A 162 0.66 12.01 23.05
N ILE A 163 0.56 11.44 24.25
CA ILE A 163 -0.65 10.74 24.71
C ILE A 163 -1.83 11.71 24.77
N LYS A 164 -1.61 12.93 25.27
CA LYS A 164 -2.63 13.98 25.29
C LYS A 164 -3.14 14.30 23.88
N GLN A 165 -2.23 14.53 22.93
CA GLN A 165 -2.59 14.74 21.52
C GLN A 165 -3.38 13.56 20.94
N ILE A 166 -3.00 12.33 21.25
CA ILE A 166 -3.70 11.13 20.76
C ILE A 166 -5.12 11.05 21.34
N ASN A 167 -5.28 11.35 22.63
CA ASN A 167 -6.60 11.31 23.30
C ASN A 167 -7.53 12.44 22.83
N GLU A 168 -6.98 13.56 22.35
CA GLU A 168 -7.75 14.67 21.77
C GLU A 168 -8.23 14.38 20.33
N ILE A 169 -7.64 13.41 19.64
CA ILE A 169 -8.06 13.02 18.28
C ILE A 169 -9.40 12.28 18.36
N ASN A 170 -10.36 12.71 17.54
CA ASN A 170 -11.65 12.06 17.42
C ASN A 170 -11.49 10.59 17.00
N PRO A 171 -12.07 9.61 17.73
CA PRO A 171 -11.93 8.19 17.42
C PRO A 171 -12.44 7.81 16.02
N LYS A 172 -13.32 8.62 15.43
CA LYS A 172 -13.82 8.42 14.05
C LYS A 172 -12.79 8.80 12.97
N ASN A 173 -11.74 9.57 13.30
CA ASN A 173 -10.69 9.97 12.36
C ASN A 173 -9.46 9.07 12.46
N THR A 174 -9.61 7.83 11.97
CA THR A 174 -8.56 6.80 11.98
C THR A 174 -7.29 7.24 11.23
N LYS A 175 -7.42 8.13 10.23
CA LYS A 175 -6.28 8.60 9.40
C LYS A 175 -5.34 9.50 10.21
N GLU A 176 -5.89 10.45 10.96
CA GLU A 176 -5.10 11.34 11.83
C GLU A 176 -4.46 10.57 12.98
N PHE A 177 -5.20 9.63 13.57
CA PHE A 177 -4.68 8.76 14.62
C PHE A 177 -3.43 7.98 14.17
N TRP A 178 -3.54 7.23 13.06
CA TRP A 178 -2.40 6.47 12.54
C TRP A 178 -1.30 7.37 11.98
N GLY A 179 -1.66 8.55 11.45
CA GLY A 179 -0.69 9.56 11.01
C GLY A 179 0.22 10.02 12.15
N SER A 180 -0.38 10.38 13.29
CA SER A 180 0.35 10.78 14.50
C SER A 180 1.26 9.67 15.01
N ILE A 181 0.78 8.42 15.08
CA ILE A 181 1.60 7.28 15.56
C ILE A 181 2.74 6.94 14.60
N ASN A 182 2.49 6.95 13.29
CA ASN A 182 3.49 6.59 12.28
C ASN A 182 4.68 7.56 12.24
N ASN A 183 4.52 8.81 12.70
CA ASN A 183 5.60 9.77 12.81
C ASN A 183 6.63 9.40 13.88
N TYR A 184 6.24 8.60 14.88
CA TYR A 184 7.09 8.22 16.02
C TYR A 184 7.51 6.76 16.03
N LYS A 185 6.83 5.89 15.26
CA LYS A 185 7.35 4.55 14.99
C LYS A 185 8.72 4.67 14.32
N LYS A 186 9.74 4.09 14.96
CA LYS A 186 11.01 3.84 14.28
C LYS A 186 10.70 2.96 13.07
N LYS A 187 11.22 3.30 11.90
CA LYS A 187 11.30 2.35 10.79
C LYS A 187 12.20 1.22 11.25
N ASN A 188 11.58 0.15 11.75
CA ASN A 188 12.31 -1.07 12.02
C ASN A 188 12.62 -1.66 10.65
N ASN A 189 13.87 -1.52 10.21
CA ASN A 189 14.35 -2.22 9.01
C ASN A 189 14.60 -3.71 9.32
N ASN A 190 14.45 -4.12 10.57
CA ASN A 190 14.38 -5.51 10.94
C ASN A 190 13.01 -6.01 10.48
N CYS A 191 12.94 -6.45 9.24
CA CYS A 191 11.97 -7.43 8.84
C CYS A 191 12.10 -8.58 9.84
N GLU A 192 11.01 -8.92 10.52
CA GLU A 192 10.87 -10.25 11.10
C GLU A 192 11.27 -11.29 10.03
N PRO A 193 11.80 -12.46 10.42
CA PRO A 193 12.17 -13.48 9.45
C PRO A 193 11.01 -13.67 8.48
N ALA A 194 11.28 -13.44 7.20
CA ALA A 194 10.25 -13.47 6.18
C ALA A 194 9.76 -14.90 6.06
N ILE A 195 8.63 -15.21 6.69
CA ILE A 195 7.90 -16.45 6.49
C ILE A 195 7.62 -16.52 4.98
N SER A 196 8.05 -17.60 4.35
CA SER A 196 7.89 -17.79 2.91
C SER A 196 6.40 -17.91 2.55
N ALA A 197 6.05 -17.56 1.31
CA ALA A 197 4.66 -17.70 0.83
C ALA A 197 4.16 -19.15 0.96
N LYS A 198 5.04 -20.13 0.78
CA LYS A 198 4.75 -21.56 0.92
C LYS A 198 4.47 -21.96 2.36
N GLU A 199 5.22 -21.43 3.33
CA GLU A 199 4.93 -21.65 4.75
C GLU A 199 3.58 -21.05 5.15
N TRP A 200 3.23 -19.87 4.61
CA TRP A 200 1.89 -19.29 4.78
C TRP A 200 0.80 -20.17 4.17
N GLU A 201 0.99 -20.65 2.94
CA GLU A 201 0.04 -21.54 2.25
C GLU A 201 -0.23 -22.81 3.08
N ILE A 202 0.83 -23.48 3.54
CA ILE A 202 0.72 -24.68 4.37
C ILE A 202 0.02 -24.38 5.69
N HIS A 203 0.36 -23.27 6.34
CA HIS A 203 -0.26 -22.87 7.60
C HIS A 203 -1.77 -22.65 7.42
N TYR A 204 -2.19 -21.86 6.42
CA TYR A 204 -3.60 -21.58 6.20
C TYR A 204 -4.37 -22.79 5.66
N LYS A 205 -3.76 -23.64 4.82
CA LYS A 205 -4.36 -24.92 4.42
C LYS A 205 -4.69 -25.78 5.64
N ASN A 206 -3.74 -25.93 6.56
CA ASN A 206 -3.94 -26.72 7.77
C ASN A 206 -4.96 -26.08 8.73
N LEU A 207 -4.91 -24.75 8.88
CA LEU A 207 -5.85 -24.00 9.72
C LEU A 207 -7.30 -24.13 9.21
N LEU A 208 -7.51 -23.99 7.90
CA LEU A 208 -8.83 -24.08 7.28
C LEU A 208 -9.32 -25.53 7.21
N ALA A 209 -8.44 -26.50 6.95
CA ALA A 209 -8.78 -27.91 6.96
C ALA A 209 -9.19 -28.42 8.36
N SER A 210 -8.63 -27.84 9.43
CA SER A 210 -8.94 -28.23 10.82
C SER A 210 -10.34 -27.80 11.27
N SER A 211 -11.01 -26.91 10.54
CA SER A 211 -12.38 -26.43 10.85
C SER A 211 -13.49 -27.29 10.23
N ASN A 212 -13.16 -28.28 9.40
CA ASN A 212 -14.15 -29.10 8.68
C ASN A 212 -14.48 -30.43 9.38
N ASN A 213 -14.10 -30.60 10.65
CA ASN A 213 -14.51 -31.77 11.44
C ASN A 213 -15.97 -31.68 11.93
N ASP A 214 -16.62 -30.52 11.81
CA ASP A 214 -18.06 -30.43 11.88
C ASP A 214 -18.62 -30.55 10.46
N LYS A 215 -18.87 -31.80 10.07
CA LYS A 215 -19.76 -32.14 8.96
C LYS A 215 -21.14 -31.52 9.23
N THR A 216 -21.36 -30.30 8.75
CA THR A 216 -22.73 -29.88 8.44
C THR A 216 -22.98 -30.21 6.99
N ASP A 217 -23.71 -31.30 6.78
CA ASP A 217 -24.40 -31.65 5.54
C ASP A 217 -25.01 -30.39 4.91
N THR A 218 -24.33 -29.82 3.90
CA THR A 218 -24.85 -28.68 3.14
C THR A 218 -24.86 -29.00 1.64
N ASN A 219 -25.03 -30.27 1.30
CA ASN A 219 -25.15 -30.76 -0.09
C ASN A 219 -26.53 -31.32 -0.44
N GLN A 220 -27.60 -30.92 0.27
CA GLN A 220 -28.95 -31.44 0.00
C GLN A 220 -30.03 -30.38 -0.29
N ASN A 221 -29.69 -29.12 -0.65
CA ASN A 221 -30.76 -28.15 -0.93
C ASN A 221 -30.40 -27.02 -1.93
N ILE A 222 -29.70 -27.35 -3.03
CA ILE A 222 -29.49 -26.37 -4.13
C ILE A 222 -30.36 -26.68 -5.35
N GLU A 223 -30.95 -27.87 -5.49
CA GLU A 223 -31.65 -28.23 -6.73
C GLU A 223 -33.06 -27.66 -6.92
N ASN A 224 -33.68 -26.97 -5.95
CA ASN A 224 -35.08 -26.54 -6.08
C ASN A 224 -35.33 -25.06 -5.81
N LYS A 225 -34.53 -24.17 -6.41
CA LYS A 225 -34.84 -22.73 -6.52
C LYS A 225 -34.75 -22.15 -7.93
N ASN A 226 -34.84 -22.99 -8.96
CA ASN A 226 -35.15 -22.54 -10.32
C ASN A 226 -36.66 -22.29 -10.46
N GLN A 227 -37.23 -21.48 -9.57
CA GLN A 227 -38.55 -20.91 -9.79
C GLN A 227 -38.40 -19.76 -10.77
N ASN A 228 -38.69 -20.02 -12.05
CA ASN A 228 -39.30 -19.10 -13.03
C ASN A 228 -39.11 -17.59 -12.78
N PHE A 229 -37.88 -17.13 -12.54
CA PHE A 229 -37.56 -15.72 -12.67
C PHE A 229 -37.37 -15.52 -14.16
N SER A 230 -38.35 -14.89 -14.81
CA SER A 230 -38.14 -14.33 -16.13
C SER A 230 -36.97 -13.35 -16.03
N ASN A 231 -35.76 -13.83 -16.29
CA ASN A 231 -34.48 -13.11 -16.18
C ASN A 231 -34.34 -11.96 -17.19
N THR A 232 -35.44 -11.54 -17.80
CA THR A 232 -35.51 -10.42 -18.75
C THR A 232 -34.96 -9.12 -18.16
N SER A 233 -35.04 -8.92 -16.84
CA SER A 233 -34.44 -7.74 -16.18
C SER A 233 -32.92 -7.79 -16.02
N LEU A 234 -32.30 -8.99 -16.04
CA LEU A 234 -30.86 -9.16 -15.87
C LEU A 234 -30.08 -9.08 -17.19
N ASN A 235 -30.76 -9.31 -18.33
CA ASN A 235 -30.16 -9.26 -19.68
C ASN A 235 -30.31 -7.89 -20.37
N VAL A 236 -30.55 -6.83 -19.60
CA VAL A 236 -30.63 -5.46 -20.13
C VAL A 236 -29.20 -4.91 -20.31
N PRO A 237 -28.90 -4.17 -21.39
CA PRO A 237 -27.60 -3.53 -21.55
C PRO A 237 -27.30 -2.57 -20.39
N ILE A 238 -26.07 -2.61 -19.93
CA ILE A 238 -25.53 -1.73 -18.89
C ILE A 238 -25.59 -0.29 -19.39
N THR A 239 -26.11 0.59 -18.54
CA THR A 239 -26.30 2.01 -18.83
C THR A 239 -25.16 2.87 -18.27
N CYS A 240 -24.93 4.04 -18.87
CA CYS A 240 -23.96 5.01 -18.33
C CYS A 240 -24.30 5.44 -16.89
N LYS A 241 -25.59 5.43 -16.53
CA LYS A 241 -26.04 5.81 -15.18
C LYS A 241 -25.57 4.80 -14.15
N GLU A 242 -25.73 3.51 -14.42
CA GLU A 242 -25.25 2.44 -13.56
C GLU A 242 -23.75 2.52 -13.33
N ILE A 243 -22.98 2.75 -14.40
CA ILE A 243 -21.51 2.88 -14.27
C ILE A 243 -21.14 4.11 -13.45
N LYS A 244 -21.80 5.27 -13.69
CA LYS A 244 -21.57 6.47 -12.87
C LYS A 244 -21.88 6.21 -11.40
N ASP A 245 -22.96 5.50 -11.10
CA ASP A 245 -23.35 5.21 -9.73
C ASP A 245 -22.40 4.21 -9.06
N CYS A 246 -21.89 3.22 -9.80
CA CYS A 246 -20.81 2.33 -9.34
C CYS A 246 -19.52 3.11 -9.05
N ILE A 247 -19.09 3.99 -9.96
CA ILE A 247 -17.88 4.81 -9.78
C ILE A 247 -18.01 5.74 -8.57
N LYS A 248 -19.18 6.34 -8.33
CA LYS A 248 -19.42 7.19 -7.14
C LYS A 248 -19.19 6.42 -5.84
N LYS A 249 -19.62 5.16 -5.77
CA LYS A 249 -19.48 4.28 -4.59
C LYS A 249 -18.04 3.85 -4.30
N LEU A 250 -17.11 3.95 -5.26
CA LEU A 250 -15.71 3.58 -5.04
C LEU A 250 -15.09 4.39 -3.87
N LYS A 251 -14.27 3.76 -3.03
CA LYS A 251 -13.59 4.45 -1.92
C LYS A 251 -12.30 5.09 -2.42
N LYS A 252 -12.05 6.35 -2.05
CA LYS A 252 -10.76 7.03 -2.33
C LYS A 252 -9.63 6.41 -1.48
N GLY A 253 -8.39 6.54 -1.93
CA GLY A 253 -7.18 6.10 -1.25
C GLY A 253 -6.95 4.59 -1.29
N LYS A 254 -7.62 3.87 -2.19
CA LYS A 254 -7.38 2.45 -2.43
C LYS A 254 -6.22 2.29 -3.41
N SER A 255 -5.45 1.22 -3.22
CA SER A 255 -4.37 0.87 -4.15
C SER A 255 -4.97 0.46 -5.49
N GLY A 256 -4.30 0.82 -6.58
CA GLY A 256 -4.62 0.31 -7.91
C GLY A 256 -4.26 -1.16 -8.01
N GLY A 257 -4.91 -1.84 -8.96
CA GLY A 257 -4.64 -3.23 -9.28
C GLY A 257 -3.32 -3.41 -10.06
N PRO A 258 -3.12 -4.57 -10.69
CA PRO A 258 -1.98 -4.81 -11.58
C PRO A 258 -1.97 -3.85 -12.79
N ASP A 259 -3.13 -3.29 -13.15
CA ASP A 259 -3.33 -2.26 -14.18
C ASP A 259 -2.83 -0.86 -13.77
N LEU A 260 -2.48 -0.65 -12.49
CA LEU A 260 -2.08 0.63 -11.90
C LEU A 260 -3.15 1.72 -11.91
N ILE A 261 -4.40 1.38 -12.23
CA ILE A 261 -5.51 2.33 -12.24
C ILE A 261 -6.07 2.47 -10.82
N ILE A 262 -5.97 3.67 -10.26
CA ILE A 262 -6.52 3.98 -8.94
C ILE A 262 -7.95 4.53 -9.06
N ASN A 263 -8.74 4.38 -8.00
CA ASN A 263 -10.14 4.82 -7.96
C ASN A 263 -10.31 6.31 -8.27
N GLU A 264 -9.31 7.14 -7.97
CA GLU A 264 -9.32 8.57 -8.29
C GLU A 264 -9.33 8.84 -9.79
N PHE A 265 -8.61 8.05 -10.60
CA PHE A 265 -8.63 8.17 -12.06
C PHE A 265 -10.03 7.88 -12.60
N LEU A 266 -10.66 6.80 -12.14
CA LEU A 266 -12.02 6.42 -12.53
C LEU A 266 -13.04 7.49 -12.12
N LYS A 267 -12.91 8.04 -10.91
CA LYS A 267 -13.83 9.07 -10.40
C LYS A 267 -13.73 10.41 -11.13
N VAL A 268 -12.53 10.83 -11.49
CA VAL A 268 -12.31 12.11 -12.18
C VAL A 268 -12.58 11.96 -13.67
N GLY A 269 -12.08 10.87 -14.27
CA GLY A 269 -12.27 10.54 -15.68
C GLY A 269 -13.68 10.10 -16.04
N SER A 270 -14.58 9.84 -15.08
CA SER A 270 -15.94 9.36 -15.36
C SER A 270 -16.75 10.30 -16.25
N ASN A 271 -16.46 11.60 -16.27
CA ASN A 271 -17.19 12.51 -17.12
C ASN A 271 -16.85 12.31 -18.61
N THR A 272 -15.62 11.91 -18.90
CA THR A 272 -15.11 11.74 -20.27
C THR A 272 -15.21 10.28 -20.74
N LEU A 273 -14.86 9.33 -19.86
CA LEU A 273 -14.64 7.93 -20.24
C LEU A 273 -15.82 7.00 -19.90
N VAL A 274 -16.88 7.49 -19.23
CA VAL A 274 -18.04 6.63 -18.89
C VAL A 274 -18.68 6.00 -20.12
N LEU A 275 -18.82 6.75 -21.22
CA LEU A 275 -19.45 6.23 -22.43
C LEU A 275 -18.63 5.08 -23.01
N LEU A 276 -17.31 5.26 -23.08
CA LEU A 276 -16.36 4.24 -23.51
C LEU A 276 -16.45 2.99 -22.63
N LEU A 277 -16.43 3.15 -21.29
CA LEU A 277 -16.60 2.03 -20.36
C LEU A 277 -17.94 1.31 -20.52
N THR A 278 -19.01 2.07 -20.79
CA THR A 278 -20.35 1.50 -21.01
C THR A 278 -20.37 0.59 -22.23
N LYS A 279 -19.83 1.08 -23.34
CA LYS A 279 -19.73 0.28 -24.57
C LYS A 279 -18.84 -0.94 -24.38
N LEU A 280 -17.69 -0.78 -23.71
CA LEU A 280 -16.78 -1.88 -23.42
C LEU A 280 -17.45 -2.96 -22.57
N PHE A 281 -18.12 -2.60 -21.47
CA PHE A 281 -18.80 -3.58 -20.63
C PHE A 281 -19.96 -4.28 -21.34
N ASN A 282 -20.73 -3.56 -22.17
CA ASN A 282 -21.76 -4.19 -23.00
C ASN A 282 -21.17 -5.12 -24.07
N LYS A 283 -20.02 -4.78 -24.66
CA LYS A 283 -19.31 -5.66 -25.60
C LYS A 283 -18.82 -6.93 -24.90
N ILE A 284 -18.28 -6.81 -23.69
CA ILE A 284 -17.87 -7.96 -22.86
C ILE A 284 -19.10 -8.83 -22.53
N LEU A 285 -20.19 -8.22 -22.09
CA LEU A 285 -21.43 -8.92 -21.74
C LEU A 285 -22.03 -9.66 -22.95
N ASN A 286 -22.09 -9.02 -24.12
CA ASN A 286 -22.66 -9.59 -25.33
C ASN A 286 -21.76 -10.66 -25.98
N SER A 287 -20.44 -10.57 -25.80
CA SER A 287 -19.50 -11.54 -26.36
C SER A 287 -19.26 -12.73 -25.45
N GLU A 288 -19.71 -12.67 -24.20
CA GLU A 288 -19.48 -13.66 -23.15
C GLU A 288 -17.99 -13.99 -22.92
N LYS A 289 -17.08 -13.11 -23.36
CA LYS A 289 -15.64 -13.26 -23.25
C LYS A 289 -15.07 -12.31 -22.21
N PHE A 290 -14.40 -12.86 -21.21
CA PHE A 290 -13.69 -12.08 -20.20
C PHE A 290 -12.24 -11.86 -20.63
N PRO A 291 -11.64 -10.70 -20.27
CA PRO A 291 -10.22 -10.48 -20.51
C PRO A 291 -9.39 -11.37 -19.58
N LYS A 292 -8.29 -11.92 -20.10
CA LYS A 292 -7.47 -12.95 -19.43
C LYS A 292 -6.90 -12.51 -18.09
N ASN A 293 -6.64 -11.21 -17.95
CA ASN A 293 -6.14 -10.61 -16.72
C ASN A 293 -7.16 -10.61 -15.56
N LEU A 294 -8.45 -10.83 -15.85
CA LEU A 294 -9.50 -10.99 -14.83
C LEU A 294 -9.75 -12.46 -14.46
N GLU A 295 -9.37 -13.43 -15.30
CA GLU A 295 -9.59 -14.86 -15.06
C GLU A 295 -8.88 -15.37 -13.80
N HIS A 296 -7.71 -14.81 -13.44
CA HIS A 296 -7.00 -15.18 -12.20
C HIS A 296 -7.70 -14.76 -10.90
N PHE A 297 -8.72 -13.89 -10.98
CA PHE A 297 -9.52 -13.47 -9.82
C PHE A 297 -10.87 -14.19 -9.73
N SER A 298 -11.31 -14.85 -10.80
CA SER A 298 -12.40 -15.80 -10.72
C SER A 298 -11.86 -17.04 -10.01
N ILE A 299 -12.20 -17.17 -8.72
CA ILE A 299 -12.20 -18.48 -8.08
C ILE A 299 -13.00 -19.37 -9.02
N ASP A 300 -12.39 -20.43 -9.53
CA ASP A 300 -13.07 -21.49 -10.26
C ASP A 300 -14.23 -21.98 -9.40
N ILE A 301 -15.41 -21.40 -9.59
CA ILE A 301 -16.65 -22.04 -9.23
C ILE A 301 -16.84 -23.05 -10.36
N ASN A 302 -16.13 -24.18 -10.22
CA ASN A 302 -16.50 -25.39 -10.94
C ASN A 302 -17.95 -25.67 -10.56
N LEU A 303 -18.84 -25.41 -11.52
CA LEU A 303 -20.21 -25.95 -11.54
C LEU A 303 -20.15 -27.46 -11.70
#